data_AF-A0A932LY04-F1
#
_entry.id   AF-A0A932LY04-F1
#
_cell.length_a   1.000
_cell.length_b   1.000
_cell.length_c   1.000
_cell.angle_alpha   90.00
_cell.angle_beta   90.00
_cell.angle_gamma   90.00
#
_symmetry.space_group_name_H-M   'P 1'
#
loop_
_entity.id
_entity.type
_entity.pdbx_description
1 polymer ?
#
loop_
_entity_poly.entity_id
_entity_poly.type
_entity_poly.pdbx_seq_one_letter_code
_entity_poly.pdbx_strand_id
1 'polypeptide(L)'
;MQAGKPVRGRVAVSVASLEGNRIEIRVEDDGQGIDAAQVKAAALRGRLLTGEEVQALTEEEALALVYRSGLSTSAIITDVSGHGLGLAIVKERVEQIGGQVNLESRPGAGTSVRMVLPASIATFRGLRVQAAGQSYLLPTEAVERAIRIAPGEVERVEGREAIRWNGHPLGVASLARLLGAAERAESPEGGRKLPCVIVGAGEERVGLLVEEVLGEQEVVVKELRPPLVRVKNVAGAGLLGSGQVVLILRPADLLRSAQQQPGPPTSPAVPPEEARRKTILVVDDSITTRTMEKNLLETAGYQVRVAVDGVEAWTLLKSEEFDLVLSDVDMPRMDGFELTARIRADRKLAELPVVLVTALEAREDKERGIEVGANAYIIKSSFDQSNLLEIIRRLV
;
A
#
# COMPACT_ATOMS: atom_id res chain seq x y z
N MET A 1 8.84 53.53 -7.36
CA MET A 1 10.03 52.92 -8.02
C MET A 1 11.27 53.23 -7.19
N GLN A 2 11.47 52.57 -6.04
CA GLN A 2 12.51 52.94 -5.07
C GLN A 2 13.82 52.12 -5.17
N ALA A 3 13.91 51.12 -6.05
CA ALA A 3 15.04 50.18 -6.09
C ALA A 3 15.75 50.03 -7.46
N GLY A 4 15.53 50.95 -8.40
CA GLY A 4 16.21 50.91 -9.72
C GLY A 4 15.80 49.74 -10.64
N LYS A 5 14.71 49.03 -10.32
CA LYS A 5 14.22 47.88 -11.10
C LYS A 5 13.40 48.27 -12.32
N PRO A 6 13.37 47.43 -13.38
CA PRO A 6 12.47 47.60 -14.51
C PRO A 6 11.00 47.65 -14.09
N VAL A 7 10.18 48.34 -14.87
CA VAL A 7 8.73 48.48 -14.60
C VAL A 7 7.98 47.16 -14.78
N ARG A 8 8.50 46.25 -15.60
CA ARG A 8 7.96 44.91 -15.82
C ARG A 8 8.76 43.89 -15.02
N GLY A 9 8.09 43.15 -14.14
CA GLY A 9 8.70 42.00 -13.46
C GLY A 9 8.96 40.85 -14.42
N ARG A 10 9.99 40.06 -14.12
CA ARG A 10 10.42 38.88 -14.87
C ARG A 10 10.19 37.65 -14.01
N VAL A 11 9.53 36.65 -14.60
CA VAL A 11 9.52 35.27 -14.11
C VAL A 11 10.08 34.40 -15.22
N ALA A 12 11.04 33.54 -14.90
CA ALA A 12 11.68 32.63 -15.84
C ALA A 12 11.55 31.19 -15.34
N VAL A 13 11.23 30.28 -16.25
CA VAL A 13 11.32 28.83 -16.02
C VAL A 13 12.30 28.27 -17.03
N SER A 14 13.33 27.58 -16.55
CA SER A 14 14.29 26.89 -17.39
C SER A 14 14.36 25.41 -17.04
N VAL A 15 14.58 24.59 -18.06
CA VAL A 15 14.71 23.14 -17.94
C VAL A 15 16.00 22.73 -18.64
N ALA A 16 16.86 21.98 -17.94
CA ALA A 16 18.13 21.51 -18.48
C ALA A 16 18.35 20.04 -18.10
N SER A 17 18.94 19.27 -19.01
CA SER A 17 19.45 17.94 -18.70
C SER A 17 20.79 18.06 -17.97
N LEU A 18 20.95 17.31 -16.90
CA LEU A 18 22.21 17.16 -16.17
C LEU A 18 22.83 15.79 -16.47
N GLU A 19 24.12 15.64 -16.17
CA GLU A 19 24.76 14.33 -16.17
C GLU A 19 24.10 13.36 -15.17
N GLY A 20 24.20 12.06 -15.44
CA GLY A 20 23.63 11.02 -14.57
C GLY A 20 22.11 10.87 -14.65
N ASN A 21 21.51 11.14 -15.83
CA ASN A 21 20.09 10.97 -16.11
C ASN A 21 19.20 11.78 -15.14
N ARG A 22 19.55 13.06 -14.94
CA ARG A 22 18.76 14.00 -14.12
C ARG A 22 18.32 15.19 -14.95
N ILE A 23 17.23 15.82 -14.52
CA ILE A 23 16.68 17.05 -15.10
C ILE A 23 16.73 18.12 -14.01
N GLU A 24 17.28 19.28 -14.34
CA GLU A 24 17.13 20.50 -13.55
C GLU A 24 15.94 21.30 -14.07
N ILE A 25 15.05 21.70 -13.16
CA ILE A 25 14.02 22.71 -13.41
C ILE A 25 14.31 23.88 -12.49
N ARG A 26 14.49 25.08 -13.07
CA ARG A 26 14.74 26.31 -12.30
C ARG A 26 13.62 27.32 -12.54
N VAL A 27 13.07 27.86 -11.46
CA VAL A 27 12.07 28.92 -11.48
C VAL A 27 12.64 30.15 -10.80
N GLU A 28 12.69 31.27 -11.51
CA GLU A 28 13.36 32.50 -11.05
C GLU A 28 12.45 33.70 -11.21
N ASP A 29 12.47 34.60 -10.23
CA ASP A 29 11.84 35.92 -10.32
C ASP A 29 12.83 37.04 -9.97
N ASP A 30 12.58 38.24 -10.46
CA ASP A 30 13.29 39.46 -10.09
C ASP A 30 12.51 40.29 -9.06
N GLY A 31 11.74 39.64 -8.19
CA GLY A 31 10.94 40.25 -7.15
C GLY A 31 11.77 40.77 -5.97
N GLN A 32 11.10 41.08 -4.86
CA GLN A 32 11.77 41.64 -3.69
C GLN A 32 12.65 40.64 -2.91
N GLY A 33 12.61 39.35 -3.29
CA GLY A 33 13.21 38.27 -2.52
C GLY A 33 12.45 37.96 -1.23
N ILE A 34 12.96 37.00 -0.47
CA ILE A 34 12.41 36.58 0.82
C ILE A 34 13.19 37.29 1.93
N ASP A 35 12.46 37.98 2.79
CA ASP A 35 13.01 38.65 3.96
C ASP A 35 13.16 37.66 5.11
N ALA A 36 14.40 37.24 5.40
CA ALA A 36 14.71 36.29 6.46
C ALA A 36 14.24 36.79 7.84
N ALA A 37 14.26 38.09 8.10
CA ALA A 37 13.78 38.66 9.37
C ALA A 37 12.25 38.48 9.51
N GLN A 38 11.51 38.67 8.41
CA GLN A 38 10.07 38.39 8.39
C GLN A 38 9.75 36.91 8.54
N VAL A 39 10.55 36.02 7.96
CA VAL A 39 10.41 34.56 8.14
C VAL A 39 10.65 34.17 9.59
N LYS A 40 11.72 34.69 10.22
CA LYS A 40 12.01 34.51 11.64
C LYS A 40 10.86 35.01 12.54
N ALA A 41 10.33 36.20 12.25
CA ALA A 41 9.20 36.76 12.98
C ALA A 41 7.90 35.94 12.77
N ALA A 42 7.68 35.39 11.58
CA ALA A 42 6.57 34.49 11.31
C ALA A 42 6.72 33.15 12.07
N ALA A 43 7.92 32.59 12.15
CA ALA A 43 8.21 31.39 12.93
C ALA A 43 7.92 31.57 14.43
N LEU A 44 8.33 32.71 15.00
CA LEU A 44 8.04 33.10 16.38
C LEU A 44 6.54 33.27 16.64
N ARG A 45 5.84 34.01 15.77
CA ARG A 45 4.37 34.20 15.89
C ARG A 45 3.60 32.90 15.78
N GLY A 46 4.03 32.01 14.90
CA GLY A 46 3.46 30.67 14.72
C GLY A 46 3.81 29.68 15.83
N ARG A 47 4.62 30.09 16.83
CA ARG A 47 5.14 29.23 17.91
C ARG A 47 5.89 27.99 17.40
N LEU A 48 6.51 28.09 16.22
CA LEU A 48 7.26 27.01 15.60
C LEU A 48 8.68 26.90 16.15
N LEU A 49 9.20 28.00 16.71
CA LEU A 49 10.51 28.13 17.34
C LEU A 49 10.42 29.13 18.49
N THR A 50 11.27 28.95 19.50
CA THR A 50 11.46 29.88 20.63
C THR A 50 12.32 31.08 20.23
N GLY A 51 12.31 32.13 21.06
CA GLY A 51 13.09 33.35 20.80
C GLY A 51 14.60 33.10 20.75
N GLU A 52 15.11 32.20 21.59
CA GLU A 52 16.52 31.81 21.61
C GLU A 52 16.90 31.04 20.33
N GLU A 53 16.05 30.08 19.91
CA GLU A 53 16.28 29.31 18.68
C GLU A 53 16.29 30.21 17.44
N VAL A 54 15.39 31.20 17.36
CA VAL A 54 15.33 32.11 16.21
C VAL A 54 16.54 33.06 16.13
N GLN A 55 17.10 33.45 17.29
CA GLN A 55 18.31 34.25 17.34
C GLN A 55 19.56 33.45 16.94
N ALA A 56 19.57 32.14 17.20
CA ALA A 56 20.68 31.27 16.84
C ALA A 56 20.75 30.94 15.33
N LEU A 57 19.64 31.07 14.59
CA LEU A 57 19.61 30.75 13.16
C LEU A 57 20.47 31.70 12.31
N THR A 58 21.23 31.12 11.39
CA THR A 58 21.82 31.82 10.26
C THR A 58 20.73 32.28 9.26
N GLU A 59 21.12 33.14 8.31
CA GLU A 59 20.19 33.62 7.27
C GLU A 59 19.70 32.49 6.36
N GLU A 60 20.57 31.54 6.02
CA GLU A 60 20.25 30.37 5.21
C GLU A 60 19.27 29.43 5.93
N GLU A 61 19.51 29.15 7.21
CA GLU A 61 18.60 28.33 8.02
C GLU A 61 17.25 29.01 8.23
N ALA A 62 17.23 30.34 8.35
CA ALA A 62 15.98 31.11 8.40
C ALA A 62 15.20 31.00 7.10
N LEU A 63 15.86 31.09 5.94
CA LEU A 63 15.22 30.89 4.65
C LEU A 63 14.69 29.46 4.48
N ALA A 64 15.37 28.44 5.00
CA ALA A 64 14.91 27.06 4.93
C ALA A 64 13.55 26.84 5.65
N LEU A 65 13.18 27.72 6.58
CA LEU A 65 11.88 27.67 7.27
C LEU A 65 10.69 27.90 6.33
N VAL A 66 10.88 28.48 5.13
CA VAL A 66 9.79 28.64 4.14
C VAL A 66 9.25 27.31 3.62
N TYR A 67 9.97 26.21 3.84
CA TYR A 67 9.51 24.86 3.54
C TYR A 67 8.69 24.21 4.68
N ARG A 68 8.58 24.86 5.84
CA ARG A 68 7.74 24.34 6.93
C ARG A 68 6.27 24.66 6.69
N SER A 69 5.42 23.66 6.94
CA SER A 69 3.98 23.82 6.87
C SER A 69 3.50 24.87 7.89
N GLY A 70 2.52 25.69 7.49
CA GLY A 70 1.90 26.70 8.36
C GLY A 70 2.68 28.01 8.50
N LEU A 71 3.78 28.20 7.76
CA LEU A 71 4.60 29.42 7.84
C LEU A 71 4.31 30.32 6.63
N SER A 72 3.68 31.47 6.88
CA SER A 72 3.40 32.50 5.87
C SER A 72 3.95 33.86 6.31
N THR A 73 4.62 34.56 5.41
CA THR A 73 5.10 35.94 5.62
C THR A 73 4.06 37.00 5.23
N SER A 74 2.99 36.62 4.53
CA SER A 74 1.92 37.53 4.11
C SER A 74 0.96 37.87 5.26
N ALA A 75 0.63 39.16 5.41
CA ALA A 75 -0.41 39.62 6.34
C ALA A 75 -1.85 39.47 5.80
N ILE A 76 -2.03 39.06 4.54
CA ILE A 76 -3.35 38.96 3.88
C ILE A 76 -3.46 37.59 3.18
N ILE A 77 -4.54 36.87 3.50
CA ILE A 77 -4.89 35.58 2.90
C ILE A 77 -5.67 35.86 1.61
N THR A 78 -5.14 35.45 0.45
CA THR A 78 -5.85 35.46 -0.84
C THR A 78 -6.02 34.05 -1.37
N ASP A 79 -7.12 33.76 -2.07
CA ASP A 79 -7.52 32.41 -2.54
C ASP A 79 -6.48 31.68 -3.41
N VAL A 80 -5.50 32.39 -3.98
CA VAL A 80 -4.48 31.84 -4.88
C VAL A 80 -3.10 31.68 -4.22
N SER A 81 -2.84 32.29 -3.05
CA SER A 81 -1.47 32.36 -2.47
C SER A 81 -1.41 32.55 -0.95
N GLY A 82 -2.49 32.25 -0.21
CA GLY A 82 -2.67 32.72 1.17
C GLY A 82 -2.30 31.77 2.31
N HIS A 83 -1.86 30.53 2.06
CA HIS A 83 -1.74 29.54 3.15
C HIS A 83 -0.30 29.23 3.61
N GLY A 84 0.73 29.81 2.97
CA GLY A 84 2.12 29.47 3.31
C GLY A 84 2.48 27.99 3.05
N LEU A 85 1.63 27.26 2.31
CA LEU A 85 1.79 25.84 2.03
C LEU A 85 2.53 25.56 0.71
N GLY A 86 2.62 26.55 -0.20
CA GLY A 86 3.05 26.34 -1.59
C GLY A 86 4.42 25.69 -1.72
N LEU A 87 5.45 26.24 -1.07
CA LEU A 87 6.81 25.69 -1.14
C LEU A 87 6.97 24.39 -0.34
N ALA A 88 6.25 24.24 0.78
CA ALA A 88 6.22 23.00 1.56
C ALA A 88 5.68 21.82 0.73
N ILE A 89 4.57 22.04 0.01
CA ILE A 89 3.99 21.04 -0.90
C ILE A 89 4.95 20.74 -2.06
N VAL A 90 5.57 21.77 -2.66
CA VAL A 90 6.55 21.57 -3.74
C VAL A 90 7.70 20.68 -3.26
N LYS A 91 8.27 20.95 -2.08
CA LYS A 91 9.33 20.14 -1.50
C LYS A 91 8.90 18.69 -1.29
N GLU A 92 7.75 18.49 -0.66
CA GLU A 92 7.21 17.14 -0.43
C GLU A 92 7.04 16.38 -1.76
N ARG A 93 6.46 17.01 -2.78
CA ARG A 93 6.23 16.38 -4.09
C ARG A 93 7.52 16.05 -4.83
N VAL A 94 8.52 16.91 -4.76
CA VAL A 94 9.84 16.71 -5.38
C VAL A 94 10.60 15.58 -4.68
N GLU A 95 10.59 15.54 -3.35
CA GLU A 95 11.24 14.47 -2.57
C GLU A 95 10.52 13.11 -2.76
N GLN A 96 9.18 13.11 -2.88
CA GLN A 96 8.38 11.90 -3.16
C GLN A 96 8.78 11.17 -4.45
N ILE A 97 9.36 11.88 -5.43
CA ILE A 97 9.83 11.30 -6.70
C ILE A 97 11.34 11.13 -6.76
N GLY A 98 12.03 11.17 -5.61
CA GLY A 98 13.48 10.98 -5.50
C GLY A 98 14.29 12.19 -5.98
N GLY A 99 13.66 13.37 -6.06
CA GLY A 99 14.29 14.62 -6.40
C GLY A 99 14.77 15.43 -5.19
N GLN A 100 15.35 16.58 -5.47
CA GLN A 100 15.81 17.55 -4.48
C GLN A 100 15.34 18.96 -4.88
N VAL A 101 15.02 19.81 -3.90
CA VAL A 101 14.69 21.22 -4.13
C VAL A 101 15.54 22.12 -3.24
N ASN A 102 16.12 23.16 -3.84
CA ASN A 102 16.87 24.21 -3.16
C ASN A 102 16.25 25.56 -3.50
N LEU A 103 16.29 26.48 -2.55
CA LEU A 103 15.85 27.86 -2.74
C LEU A 103 17.01 28.80 -2.40
N GLU A 104 17.24 29.73 -3.31
CA GLU A 104 18.15 30.85 -3.11
C GLU A 104 17.35 32.13 -3.24
N SER A 105 17.50 33.06 -2.29
CA SER A 105 16.84 34.35 -2.38
C SER A 105 17.72 35.44 -1.83
N ARG A 106 17.67 36.61 -2.48
CA ARG A 106 18.42 37.79 -2.07
C ARG A 106 17.49 38.99 -2.01
N PRO A 107 17.45 39.72 -0.89
CA PRO A 107 16.64 40.92 -0.75
C PRO A 107 16.89 41.90 -1.89
N GLY A 108 15.82 42.36 -2.53
CA GLY A 108 15.87 43.31 -3.64
C GLY A 108 16.43 42.74 -4.95
N ALA A 109 16.81 41.47 -5.04
CA ALA A 109 17.31 40.84 -6.27
C ALA A 109 16.40 39.72 -6.79
N GLY A 110 15.60 39.08 -5.93
CA GLY A 110 14.59 38.10 -6.31
C GLY A 110 14.77 36.73 -5.64
N THR A 111 14.10 35.73 -6.18
CA THR A 111 14.12 34.35 -5.67
C THR A 111 14.36 33.36 -6.82
N SER A 112 15.15 32.33 -6.55
CA SER A 112 15.44 31.22 -7.46
C SER A 112 15.15 29.90 -6.74
N VAL A 113 14.28 29.08 -7.33
CA VAL A 113 13.96 27.73 -6.87
C VAL A 113 14.52 26.74 -7.87
N ARG A 114 15.43 25.89 -7.40
CA ARG A 114 16.12 24.89 -8.21
C ARG A 114 15.66 23.49 -7.80
N MET A 115 15.04 22.77 -8.71
CA MET A 115 14.58 21.39 -8.53
C MET A 115 15.43 20.46 -9.40
N VAL A 116 15.96 19.39 -8.81
CA VAL A 116 16.70 18.33 -9.52
C VAL A 116 15.93 17.03 -9.40
N LEU A 117 15.52 16.48 -10.53
CA LEU A 117 14.69 15.28 -10.63
C LEU A 117 15.42 14.19 -11.41
N PRO A 118 15.19 12.90 -11.12
CA PRO A 118 15.56 11.83 -12.05
C PRO A 118 14.84 12.04 -13.40
N ALA A 119 15.54 11.88 -14.52
CA ALA A 119 14.96 11.99 -15.86
C ALA A 119 14.03 10.81 -16.19
N SER A 120 14.18 9.69 -15.48
CA SER A 120 13.27 8.55 -15.50
C SER A 120 12.89 8.14 -14.08
N ILE A 121 11.61 7.90 -13.86
CA ILE A 121 11.11 7.20 -12.66
C ILE A 121 11.43 5.71 -12.86
N ALA A 122 11.92 5.00 -11.83
CA ALA A 122 12.27 3.58 -11.96
C ALA A 122 11.09 2.76 -12.52
N THR A 123 11.23 2.26 -13.74
CA THR A 123 10.27 1.35 -14.35
C THR A 123 10.72 -0.10 -14.17
N PHE A 124 9.75 -1.00 -14.07
CA PHE A 124 9.96 -2.44 -13.93
C PHE A 124 9.21 -3.16 -15.05
N ARG A 125 9.89 -4.10 -15.70
CA ARG A 125 9.30 -4.95 -16.75
C ARG A 125 9.04 -6.33 -16.18
N GLY A 126 7.78 -6.75 -16.19
CA GLY A 126 7.40 -8.07 -15.69
C GLY A 126 6.40 -8.78 -16.59
N LEU A 127 6.41 -10.12 -16.53
CA LEU A 127 5.35 -10.94 -17.06
C LEU A 127 4.14 -10.88 -16.12
N ARG A 128 3.00 -10.38 -16.63
CA ARG A 128 1.75 -10.31 -15.88
C ARG A 128 1.06 -11.67 -15.91
N VAL A 129 0.75 -12.19 -14.72
CA VAL A 129 0.09 -13.48 -14.52
C VAL A 129 -1.12 -13.30 -13.59
N GLN A 130 -2.10 -14.19 -13.71
CA GLN A 130 -3.27 -14.22 -12.84
C GLN A 130 -3.24 -15.45 -11.92
N ALA A 131 -3.56 -15.26 -10.64
CA ALA A 131 -3.78 -16.34 -9.69
C ALA A 131 -4.89 -15.94 -8.70
N ALA A 132 -5.83 -16.84 -8.44
CA ALA A 132 -7.01 -16.58 -7.60
C ALA A 132 -7.78 -15.31 -8.02
N GLY A 133 -7.89 -15.04 -9.32
CA GLY A 133 -8.53 -13.85 -9.89
C GLY A 133 -7.70 -12.55 -9.80
N GLN A 134 -6.54 -12.55 -9.15
CA GLN A 134 -5.69 -11.37 -8.95
C GLN A 134 -4.50 -11.35 -9.90
N SER A 135 -4.08 -10.14 -10.31
CA SER A 135 -2.90 -9.96 -11.17
C SER A 135 -1.62 -9.77 -10.36
N TYR A 136 -0.53 -10.35 -10.85
CA TYR A 136 0.82 -10.25 -10.30
C TYR A 136 1.84 -10.03 -11.41
N LEU A 137 3.00 -9.49 -11.08
CA LEU A 137 4.14 -9.39 -11.99
C LEU A 137 5.29 -10.27 -11.54
N LEU A 138 5.77 -11.12 -12.44
CA LEU A 138 7.04 -11.83 -12.30
C LEU A 138 8.13 -11.04 -13.05
N PRO A 139 9.31 -10.80 -12.48
CA PRO A 139 10.42 -10.17 -13.19
C PRO A 139 10.72 -10.93 -14.48
N THR A 140 10.77 -10.21 -15.61
CA THR A 140 10.92 -10.85 -16.93
C THR A 140 12.25 -11.60 -17.01
N GLU A 141 13.30 -11.07 -16.38
CA GLU A 141 14.62 -11.68 -16.29
C GLU A 141 14.64 -13.02 -15.53
N ALA A 142 13.65 -13.26 -14.67
CA ALA A 142 13.53 -14.51 -13.92
C ALA A 142 12.63 -15.54 -14.63
N VAL A 143 11.91 -15.15 -15.69
CA VAL A 143 11.03 -16.06 -16.43
C VAL A 143 11.83 -16.73 -17.54
N GLU A 144 12.03 -18.05 -17.44
CA GLU A 144 12.66 -18.83 -18.50
C GLU A 144 11.67 -19.15 -19.63
N ARG A 145 10.43 -19.51 -19.28
CA ARG A 145 9.37 -19.84 -20.27
C ARG A 145 7.98 -19.83 -19.67
N ALA A 146 6.97 -19.47 -20.45
CA ALA A 146 5.57 -19.80 -20.18
C ALA A 146 5.12 -20.98 -21.06
N ILE A 147 4.62 -22.04 -20.43
CA ILE A 147 4.16 -23.27 -21.09
C ILE A 147 2.72 -23.60 -20.70
N ARG A 148 2.11 -24.54 -21.42
CA ARG A 148 0.81 -25.11 -21.08
C ARG A 148 0.98 -26.61 -20.87
N ILE A 149 0.61 -27.08 -19.68
CA ILE A 149 0.79 -28.47 -19.24
C ILE A 149 -0.57 -29.16 -19.21
N ALA A 150 -0.68 -30.37 -19.73
CA ALA A 150 -1.87 -31.18 -19.54
C ALA A 150 -1.95 -31.68 -18.08
N PRO A 151 -3.15 -31.86 -17.50
CA PRO A 151 -3.29 -32.37 -16.13
C PRO A 151 -2.57 -33.69 -15.87
N GLY A 152 -2.47 -34.57 -16.88
CA GLY A 152 -1.76 -35.85 -16.79
C GLY A 152 -0.24 -35.78 -16.88
N GLU A 153 0.33 -34.61 -17.20
CA GLU A 153 1.79 -34.39 -17.22
C GLU A 153 2.34 -33.97 -15.84
N VAL A 154 1.46 -33.68 -14.88
CA VAL A 154 1.83 -33.40 -13.49
C VAL A 154 1.95 -34.73 -12.75
N GLU A 155 3.19 -35.15 -12.52
CA GLU A 155 3.53 -36.35 -11.77
C GLU A 155 3.81 -36.00 -10.30
N ARG A 156 3.67 -36.97 -9.39
CA ARG A 156 4.14 -36.82 -8.00
C ARG A 156 5.47 -37.51 -7.81
N VAL A 157 6.49 -36.75 -7.43
CA VAL A 157 7.85 -37.24 -7.10
C VAL A 157 8.12 -36.87 -5.64
N GLU A 158 8.40 -37.87 -4.79
CA GLU A 158 8.68 -37.67 -3.36
C GLU A 158 7.61 -36.85 -2.61
N GLY A 159 6.33 -37.03 -2.98
CA GLY A 159 5.20 -36.32 -2.37
C GLY A 159 5.02 -34.87 -2.84
N ARG A 160 5.76 -34.44 -3.87
CA ARG A 160 5.65 -33.11 -4.50
C ARG A 160 5.19 -33.23 -5.94
N GLU A 161 4.45 -32.23 -6.40
CA GLU A 161 4.04 -32.13 -7.81
C GLU A 161 5.26 -31.73 -8.65
N ALA A 162 5.46 -32.40 -9.78
CA ALA A 162 6.55 -32.16 -10.70
C ALA A 162 6.12 -32.39 -12.16
N ILE A 163 6.80 -31.75 -13.09
CA ILE A 163 6.65 -31.95 -14.53
C ILE A 163 7.98 -32.37 -15.14
N ARG A 164 7.95 -32.98 -16.32
CA ARG A 164 9.18 -33.21 -17.11
C ARG A 164 9.58 -31.93 -17.84
N TRP A 165 10.72 -31.35 -17.47
CA TRP A 165 11.31 -30.18 -18.10
C TRP A 165 12.72 -30.50 -18.58
N ASN A 166 12.98 -30.38 -19.89
CA ASN A 166 14.25 -30.76 -20.51
C ASN A 166 14.74 -32.17 -20.14
N GLY A 167 13.83 -33.12 -19.99
CA GLY A 167 14.14 -34.51 -19.62
C GLY A 167 14.38 -34.74 -18.12
N HIS A 168 14.35 -33.70 -17.29
CA HIS A 168 14.51 -33.79 -15.84
C HIS A 168 13.20 -33.45 -15.10
N PRO A 169 12.96 -34.03 -13.91
CA PRO A 169 11.85 -33.60 -13.05
C PRO A 169 12.07 -32.15 -12.58
N LEU A 170 11.07 -31.30 -12.77
CA LEU A 170 11.01 -29.94 -12.26
C LEU A 170 9.82 -29.81 -11.33
N GLY A 171 10.06 -29.43 -10.08
CA GLY A 171 8.99 -29.19 -9.11
C GLY A 171 8.05 -28.09 -9.59
N VAL A 172 6.75 -28.31 -9.42
CA VAL A 172 5.71 -27.32 -9.70
C VAL A 172 4.92 -26.97 -8.45
N ALA A 173 4.50 -25.71 -8.36
CA ALA A 173 3.70 -25.21 -7.26
C ALA A 173 2.64 -24.24 -7.78
N SER A 174 1.47 -24.26 -7.18
CA SER A 174 0.41 -23.28 -7.45
C SER A 174 0.81 -21.91 -6.92
N LEU A 175 0.80 -20.90 -7.80
CA LEU A 175 1.09 -19.53 -7.39
C LEU A 175 0.08 -19.03 -6.34
N ALA A 176 -1.21 -19.39 -6.48
CA ALA A 176 -2.24 -19.05 -5.51
C ALA A 176 -1.89 -19.59 -4.12
N ARG A 177 -1.52 -20.88 -4.01
CA ARG A 177 -1.09 -21.50 -2.75
C ARG A 177 0.16 -20.85 -2.16
N LEU A 178 1.15 -20.52 -2.99
CA LEU A 178 2.37 -19.86 -2.53
C LEU A 178 2.11 -18.47 -1.96
N LEU A 179 1.10 -17.77 -2.49
CA LEU A 179 0.69 -16.45 -2.02
C LEU A 179 -0.35 -16.50 -0.88
N GLY A 180 -0.73 -17.71 -0.43
CA GLY A 180 -1.71 -17.89 0.64
C GLY A 180 -3.16 -17.63 0.22
N ALA A 181 -3.44 -17.58 -1.08
CA ALA A 181 -4.78 -17.40 -1.62
C ALA A 181 -5.54 -18.74 -1.70
N ALA A 182 -6.83 -18.71 -1.34
CA ALA A 182 -7.72 -19.84 -1.55
C ALA A 182 -7.80 -20.20 -3.03
N GLU A 183 -7.42 -21.43 -3.39
CA GLU A 183 -7.67 -21.94 -4.73
C GLU A 183 -9.19 -21.99 -4.94
N ARG A 184 -9.68 -21.46 -6.08
CA ARG A 184 -11.06 -21.74 -6.47
C ARG A 184 -11.17 -23.25 -6.65
N ALA A 185 -12.09 -23.87 -5.93
CA ALA A 185 -12.43 -25.29 -6.01
C ALA A 185 -13.10 -25.68 -7.34
N GLU A 186 -12.74 -25.01 -8.43
CA GLU A 186 -13.08 -25.47 -9.76
C GLU A 186 -11.94 -26.39 -10.17
N SER A 187 -12.13 -27.68 -9.88
CA SER A 187 -11.42 -28.72 -10.63
C SER A 187 -11.66 -28.38 -12.10
N PRO A 188 -10.62 -28.15 -12.93
CA PRO A 188 -10.82 -27.71 -14.29
C PRO A 188 -11.72 -28.74 -14.98
N GLU A 189 -12.97 -28.34 -15.25
CA GLU A 189 -13.90 -29.15 -16.02
C GLU A 189 -13.22 -29.48 -17.35
N GLY A 190 -12.94 -30.77 -17.56
CA GLY A 190 -12.50 -31.33 -18.84
C GLY A 190 -11.14 -30.84 -19.35
N GLY A 191 -10.06 -31.56 -19.00
CA GLY A 191 -8.85 -31.70 -19.85
C GLY A 191 -8.12 -30.41 -20.27
N ARG A 192 -8.44 -29.26 -19.68
CA ARG A 192 -7.88 -27.96 -20.08
C ARG A 192 -6.42 -27.89 -19.63
N LYS A 193 -5.53 -27.53 -20.55
CA LYS A 193 -4.09 -27.37 -20.23
C LYS A 193 -3.91 -26.22 -19.24
N LEU A 194 -3.18 -26.48 -18.17
CA LEU A 194 -2.83 -25.54 -17.11
C LEU A 194 -1.68 -24.64 -17.57
N PRO A 195 -1.83 -23.30 -17.53
CA PRO A 195 -0.71 -22.39 -17.73
C PRO A 195 0.32 -22.56 -16.61
N CYS A 196 1.59 -22.63 -17.01
CA CYS A 196 2.71 -22.74 -16.08
C CYS A 196 3.86 -21.82 -16.51
N VAL A 197 4.40 -21.06 -15.57
CA VAL A 197 5.55 -20.18 -15.80
C VAL A 197 6.77 -20.78 -15.11
N ILE A 198 7.78 -21.13 -15.90
CA ILE A 198 9.06 -21.61 -15.42
C ILE A 198 9.87 -20.39 -14.98
N VAL A 199 10.18 -20.33 -13.68
CA VAL A 199 10.91 -19.23 -13.06
C VAL A 199 12.22 -19.76 -12.49
N GLY A 200 13.30 -19.01 -12.73
CA GLY A 200 14.65 -19.32 -12.27
C GLY A 200 15.21 -18.26 -11.31
N ALA A 201 16.04 -18.70 -10.37
CA ALA A 201 16.89 -17.84 -9.56
C ALA A 201 18.24 -18.54 -9.34
N GLY A 202 19.28 -18.09 -10.05
CA GLY A 202 20.55 -18.81 -10.09
C GLY A 202 20.40 -20.13 -10.85
N GLU A 203 20.85 -21.24 -10.26
CA GLU A 203 20.71 -22.59 -10.85
C GLU A 203 19.37 -23.27 -10.53
N GLU A 204 18.63 -22.73 -9.56
CA GLU A 204 17.36 -23.30 -9.13
C GLU A 204 16.23 -22.86 -10.06
N ARG A 205 15.27 -23.78 -10.31
CA ARG A 205 14.05 -23.51 -11.08
C ARG A 205 12.82 -24.06 -10.37
N VAL A 206 11.68 -23.44 -10.64
CA VAL A 206 10.35 -23.95 -10.27
C VAL A 206 9.34 -23.64 -11.37
N GLY A 207 8.38 -24.54 -11.60
CA GLY A 207 7.20 -24.23 -12.40
C GLY A 207 6.08 -23.65 -11.55
N LEU A 208 5.59 -22.46 -11.88
CA LEU A 208 4.48 -21.81 -11.19
C LEU A 208 3.19 -22.06 -11.97
N LEU A 209 2.24 -22.80 -11.41
CA LEU A 209 0.91 -22.95 -11.99
C LEU A 209 0.12 -21.67 -11.75
N VAL A 210 -0.45 -21.11 -12.82
CA VAL A 210 -1.20 -19.85 -12.82
C VAL A 210 -2.52 -20.00 -13.59
N GLU A 211 -3.50 -19.15 -13.32
CA GLU A 211 -4.78 -19.15 -14.05
C GLU A 211 -4.61 -18.67 -15.48
N GLU A 212 -3.84 -17.60 -15.65
CA GLU A 212 -3.60 -16.97 -16.95
C GLU A 212 -2.24 -16.28 -17.03
N VAL A 213 -1.66 -16.23 -18.23
CA VAL A 213 -0.50 -15.41 -18.56
C VAL A 213 -0.97 -14.31 -19.51
N LEU A 214 -0.95 -13.07 -19.03
CA LEU A 214 -1.57 -11.91 -19.68
C LEU A 214 -0.60 -11.17 -20.61
N GLY A 215 0.70 -11.38 -20.45
CA GLY A 215 1.75 -10.80 -21.30
C GLY A 215 2.76 -9.94 -20.53
N GLU A 216 3.79 -9.49 -21.23
CA GLU A 216 4.82 -8.62 -20.65
C GLU A 216 4.29 -7.18 -20.51
N GLN A 217 4.59 -6.53 -19.38
CA GLN A 217 4.15 -5.18 -19.11
C GLN A 217 5.21 -4.37 -18.34
N GLU A 218 5.35 -3.10 -18.72
CA GLU A 218 6.15 -2.12 -17.99
C GLU A 218 5.28 -1.36 -16.99
N VAL A 219 5.78 -1.21 -15.76
CA VAL A 219 5.09 -0.52 -14.67
C VAL A 219 6.03 0.43 -13.94
N VAL A 220 5.45 1.47 -13.34
CA VAL A 220 6.19 2.35 -12.42
C VAL A 220 6.25 1.70 -11.05
N VAL A 221 7.45 1.54 -10.49
CA VAL A 221 7.62 0.93 -9.17
C VAL A 221 7.30 1.93 -8.07
N LYS A 222 6.56 1.46 -7.07
CA LYS A 222 6.34 2.16 -5.80
C LYS A 222 6.90 1.31 -4.67
N GLU A 223 7.72 1.94 -3.84
CA GLU A 223 8.25 1.30 -2.64
C GLU A 223 7.12 1.03 -1.64
N LEU A 224 7.16 -0.14 -1.02
CA LEU A 224 6.27 -0.47 0.10
C LEU A 224 6.80 0.24 1.35
N ARG A 225 6.05 1.22 1.86
CA ARG A 225 6.40 1.96 3.08
C ARG A 225 5.91 1.22 4.33
N PRO A 226 6.49 1.46 5.51
CA PRO A 226 5.97 0.93 6.77
C PRO A 226 4.45 1.12 6.90
N PRO A 227 3.70 0.09 7.36
CA PRO A 227 4.20 -1.17 7.95
C PRO A 227 4.61 -2.25 6.93
N LEU A 228 4.48 -2.02 5.62
CA LEU A 228 4.59 -3.04 4.56
C LEU A 228 6.05 -3.34 4.10
N VAL A 229 7.05 -3.14 4.97
CA VAL A 229 8.47 -3.22 4.59
C VAL A 229 8.87 -4.62 4.09
N ARG A 230 8.16 -5.69 4.49
CA ARG A 230 8.53 -7.06 4.12
C ARG A 230 7.33 -8.01 4.03
N VAL A 231 6.75 -8.12 2.85
CA VAL A 231 5.71 -9.11 2.53
C VAL A 231 6.38 -10.34 1.90
N LYS A 232 6.06 -11.55 2.39
CA LYS A 232 6.59 -12.81 1.85
C LYS A 232 6.26 -12.92 0.35
N ASN A 233 7.23 -13.37 -0.46
CA ASN A 233 7.09 -13.54 -1.91
C ASN A 233 6.89 -12.25 -2.73
N VAL A 234 6.93 -11.07 -2.11
CA VAL A 234 6.71 -9.78 -2.78
C VAL A 234 7.98 -8.91 -2.69
N ALA A 235 8.39 -8.36 -3.82
CA ALA A 235 9.50 -7.42 -3.93
C ALA A 235 9.03 -5.96 -3.83
N GLY A 236 7.82 -5.64 -4.27
CA GLY A 236 7.27 -4.28 -4.27
C GLY A 236 5.89 -4.21 -4.93
N ALA A 237 5.43 -2.99 -5.20
CA ALA A 237 4.21 -2.74 -5.95
C ALA A 237 4.51 -1.97 -7.24
N GLY A 238 3.82 -2.32 -8.32
CA GLY A 238 3.85 -1.63 -9.61
C GLY A 238 2.52 -0.93 -9.87
N LEU A 239 2.57 0.20 -10.56
CA LEU A 239 1.40 0.89 -11.08
C LEU A 239 1.28 0.63 -12.59
N LEU A 240 0.17 0.02 -12.99
CA LEU A 240 -0.20 -0.20 -14.40
C LEU A 240 -0.62 1.13 -15.04
N GLY A 241 -0.56 1.22 -16.37
CA GLY A 241 -1.03 2.40 -17.11
C GLY A 241 -2.52 2.73 -16.90
N SER A 242 -3.31 1.77 -16.41
CA SER A 242 -4.70 1.95 -15.99
C SER A 242 -4.86 2.62 -14.61
N GLY A 243 -3.77 2.84 -13.88
CA GLY A 243 -3.79 3.27 -12.48
C GLY A 243 -4.03 2.13 -11.47
N GLN A 244 -4.21 0.89 -11.93
CA GLN A 244 -4.32 -0.27 -11.04
C GLN A 244 -2.96 -0.65 -10.45
N VAL A 245 -2.96 -1.04 -9.17
CA VAL A 245 -1.76 -1.52 -8.48
C VAL A 245 -1.63 -3.03 -8.68
N VAL A 246 -0.41 -3.48 -8.94
CA VAL A 246 -0.06 -4.90 -9.11
C VAL A 246 1.14 -5.24 -8.22
N LEU A 247 1.16 -6.42 -7.62
CA LEU A 247 2.30 -6.84 -6.80
C LEU A 247 3.42 -7.41 -7.67
N ILE A 248 4.64 -6.95 -7.42
CA ILE A 248 5.86 -7.48 -8.04
C ILE A 248 6.37 -8.60 -7.15
N LEU A 249 6.45 -9.81 -7.69
CA LEU A 249 6.85 -11.00 -6.95
C LEU A 249 8.37 -11.13 -6.89
N ARG A 250 8.87 -11.76 -5.82
CA ARG A 250 10.30 -12.07 -5.65
C ARG A 250 10.60 -13.54 -6.02
N PRO A 251 11.28 -13.83 -7.15
CA PRO A 251 11.57 -15.19 -7.60
C PRO A 251 12.22 -16.07 -6.53
N ALA A 252 13.29 -15.59 -5.89
CA ALA A 252 14.01 -16.38 -4.88
C ALA A 252 13.14 -16.77 -3.66
N ASP A 253 12.16 -15.93 -3.29
CA ASP A 253 11.23 -16.25 -2.20
C ASP A 253 10.18 -17.28 -2.65
N LEU A 254 9.72 -17.20 -3.91
CA LEU A 254 8.80 -18.17 -4.50
C LEU A 254 9.43 -19.56 -4.59
N LEU A 255 10.68 -19.66 -5.04
CA LEU A 255 11.42 -20.93 -5.09
C LEU A 255 11.57 -21.55 -3.70
N ARG A 256 12.00 -20.76 -2.71
CA ARG A 256 12.07 -21.21 -1.30
C ARG A 256 10.71 -21.67 -0.76
N SER A 257 9.65 -20.91 -1.05
CA SER A 257 8.30 -21.25 -0.61
C SER A 257 7.79 -22.55 -1.24
N ALA A 258 8.09 -22.77 -2.53
CA ALA A 258 7.73 -24.00 -3.23
C ALA A 258 8.48 -25.23 -2.68
N GLN A 259 9.74 -25.07 -2.27
CA GLN A 259 10.50 -26.14 -1.62
C GLN A 259 9.99 -26.48 -0.21
N GLN A 260 9.24 -25.58 0.43
CA GLN A 260 8.73 -25.76 1.80
C GLN A 260 7.26 -26.23 1.86
N GLN A 261 6.52 -26.26 0.75
CA GLN A 261 5.16 -26.78 0.73
C GLN A 261 5.15 -28.33 0.65
N PRO A 262 4.49 -29.04 1.58
CA PRO A 262 4.08 -30.42 1.37
C PRO A 262 3.03 -30.48 0.25
N GLY A 263 3.05 -31.53 -0.58
CA GLY A 263 1.95 -31.78 -1.52
C GLY A 263 0.60 -31.98 -0.79
N PRO A 264 -0.54 -31.79 -1.46
CA PRO A 264 -1.84 -31.89 -0.80
C PRO A 264 -2.03 -33.30 -0.20
N PRO A 265 -2.56 -33.41 1.04
CA PRO A 265 -2.68 -34.68 1.74
C PRO A 265 -3.55 -35.65 0.94
N THR A 266 -3.06 -36.89 0.80
CA THR A 266 -3.82 -38.01 0.25
C THR A 266 -4.86 -38.48 1.25
N SER A 267 -6.11 -38.10 1.03
CA SER A 267 -7.25 -38.91 1.42
C SER A 267 -8.33 -38.73 0.36
N PRO A 268 -8.99 -39.79 -0.14
CA PRO A 268 -10.23 -39.63 -0.88
C PRO A 268 -11.27 -39.15 0.13
N ALA A 269 -11.31 -37.84 0.35
CA ALA A 269 -12.38 -37.23 1.11
C ALA A 269 -13.65 -37.39 0.27
N VAL A 270 -14.58 -38.16 0.82
CA VAL A 270 -16.02 -37.98 0.61
C VAL A 270 -16.27 -36.47 0.44
N PRO A 271 -16.99 -36.01 -0.60
CA PRO A 271 -17.16 -34.59 -0.84
C PRO A 271 -17.68 -33.95 0.45
N PRO A 272 -16.97 -32.96 1.03
CA PRO A 272 -17.53 -32.23 2.14
C PRO A 272 -18.77 -31.53 1.59
N GLU A 273 -19.91 -31.74 2.27
CA GLU A 273 -21.06 -30.85 2.20
C GLU A 273 -20.55 -29.40 2.09
N GLU A 274 -21.01 -28.67 1.08
CA GLU A 274 -20.58 -27.30 0.78
C GLU A 274 -20.62 -26.45 2.06
N ALA A 275 -19.47 -26.32 2.72
CA ALA A 275 -19.34 -25.45 3.87
C ALA A 275 -19.55 -24.02 3.37
N ARG A 276 -20.72 -23.45 3.68
CA ARG A 276 -21.10 -22.08 3.33
C ARG A 276 -19.95 -21.15 3.72
N ARG A 277 -19.40 -20.42 2.75
CA ARG A 277 -18.31 -19.47 3.00
C ARG A 277 -18.78 -18.45 4.03
N LYS A 278 -18.05 -18.37 5.14
CA LYS A 278 -18.30 -17.46 6.26
C LYS A 278 -18.24 -16.01 5.79
N THR A 279 -19.21 -15.19 6.20
CA THR A 279 -19.35 -13.80 5.75
C THR A 279 -18.91 -12.85 6.86
N ILE A 280 -17.92 -12.01 6.57
CA ILE A 280 -17.36 -11.03 7.51
C ILE A 280 -17.77 -9.61 7.08
N LEU A 281 -18.24 -8.81 8.04
CA LEU A 281 -18.48 -7.39 7.84
C LEU A 281 -17.24 -6.60 8.29
N VAL A 282 -16.61 -5.89 7.36
CA VAL A 282 -15.50 -4.97 7.63
C VAL A 282 -16.02 -3.54 7.69
N VAL A 283 -15.78 -2.86 8.80
CA VAL A 283 -16.25 -1.49 9.07
C VAL A 283 -15.05 -0.62 9.36
N ASP A 284 -14.70 0.27 8.44
CA ASP A 284 -13.57 1.18 8.60
C ASP A 284 -13.82 2.41 7.71
N ASP A 285 -13.56 3.62 8.19
CA ASP A 285 -13.85 4.86 7.46
C ASP A 285 -12.77 5.18 6.42
N SER A 286 -11.56 4.65 6.61
CA SER A 286 -10.43 4.72 5.70
C SER A 286 -10.58 3.73 4.56
N ILE A 287 -10.78 4.29 3.36
CA ILE A 287 -10.88 3.52 2.11
C ILE A 287 -9.68 2.57 1.94
N THR A 288 -8.47 2.99 2.32
CA THR A 288 -7.24 2.19 2.16
C THR A 288 -7.20 1.01 3.11
N THR A 289 -7.53 1.20 4.39
CA THR A 289 -7.55 0.13 5.40
C THR A 289 -8.65 -0.87 5.09
N ARG A 290 -9.87 -0.38 4.84
CA ARG A 290 -11.03 -1.20 4.46
C ARG A 290 -10.77 -2.08 3.24
N THR A 291 -10.08 -1.54 2.23
CA THR A 291 -9.74 -2.31 1.01
C THR A 291 -8.68 -3.38 1.31
N MET A 292 -7.70 -3.07 2.16
CA MET A 292 -6.67 -4.04 2.56
C MET A 292 -7.26 -5.20 3.37
N GLU A 293 -8.07 -4.89 4.39
CA GLU A 293 -8.73 -5.89 5.24
C GLU A 293 -9.67 -6.76 4.42
N LYS A 294 -10.47 -6.14 3.54
CA LYS A 294 -11.29 -6.87 2.58
C LYS A 294 -10.47 -7.85 1.76
N ASN A 295 -9.41 -7.38 1.10
CA ASN A 295 -8.57 -8.22 0.26
C ASN A 295 -7.91 -9.35 1.05
N LEU A 296 -7.43 -9.08 2.27
CA LEU A 296 -6.82 -10.07 3.15
C LEU A 296 -7.81 -11.18 3.52
N LEU A 297 -9.03 -10.82 3.91
CA LEU A 297 -10.05 -11.77 4.32
C LEU A 297 -10.62 -12.56 3.13
N GLU A 298 -10.81 -11.91 1.98
CA GLU A 298 -11.18 -12.60 0.75
C GLU A 298 -10.09 -13.58 0.30
N THR A 299 -8.81 -13.19 0.43
CA THR A 299 -7.66 -14.08 0.17
C THR A 299 -7.68 -15.30 1.09
N ALA A 300 -8.10 -15.12 2.34
CA ALA A 300 -8.24 -16.19 3.33
C ALA A 300 -9.50 -17.05 3.16
N GLY A 301 -10.37 -16.77 2.18
CA GLY A 301 -11.54 -17.58 1.82
C GLY A 301 -12.88 -17.11 2.38
N TYR A 302 -12.93 -15.96 3.05
CA TYR A 302 -14.17 -15.38 3.58
C TYR A 302 -14.94 -14.58 2.52
N GLN A 303 -16.27 -14.54 2.61
CA GLN A 303 -17.05 -13.51 1.91
C GLN A 303 -16.97 -12.23 2.71
N VAL A 304 -16.72 -11.09 2.06
CA VAL A 304 -16.56 -9.82 2.79
C VAL A 304 -17.54 -8.78 2.31
N ARG A 305 -18.27 -8.21 3.26
CA ARG A 305 -19.06 -6.99 3.08
C ARG A 305 -18.33 -5.83 3.75
N VAL A 306 -18.49 -4.64 3.20
CA VAL A 306 -17.82 -3.45 3.69
C VAL A 306 -18.84 -2.38 4.07
N ALA A 307 -18.56 -1.63 5.12
CA ALA A 307 -19.29 -0.44 5.55
C ALA A 307 -18.31 0.70 5.85
N VAL A 308 -18.73 1.94 5.59
CA VAL A 308 -17.89 3.14 5.78
C VAL A 308 -17.91 3.68 7.21
N ASP A 309 -18.88 3.28 8.03
CA ASP A 309 -18.97 3.60 9.46
C ASP A 309 -19.97 2.69 10.19
N GLY A 310 -20.09 2.89 11.51
CA GLY A 310 -20.98 2.12 12.36
C GLY A 310 -22.46 2.26 12.03
N VAL A 311 -22.91 3.37 11.43
CA VAL A 311 -24.33 3.55 11.06
C VAL A 311 -24.70 2.67 9.87
N GLU A 312 -23.84 2.65 8.84
CA GLU A 312 -24.03 1.77 7.69
C GLU A 312 -23.89 0.30 8.11
N ALA A 313 -22.89 -0.02 8.93
CA ALA A 313 -22.69 -1.37 9.46
C ALA A 313 -23.91 -1.87 10.23
N TRP A 314 -24.48 -1.04 11.12
CA TRP A 314 -25.69 -1.38 11.86
C TRP A 314 -26.88 -1.65 10.94
N THR A 315 -27.01 -0.88 9.87
CA THR A 315 -28.08 -1.07 8.87
C THR A 315 -27.92 -2.42 8.18
N LEU A 316 -26.70 -2.77 7.75
CA LEU A 316 -26.40 -4.05 7.11
C LEU A 316 -26.63 -5.23 8.06
N LEU A 317 -26.22 -5.12 9.33
CA LEU A 317 -26.44 -6.15 10.36
C LEU A 317 -27.92 -6.44 10.65
N LYS A 318 -28.83 -5.53 10.27
CA LYS A 318 -30.28 -5.74 10.37
C LYS A 318 -30.91 -6.41 9.16
N SER A 319 -30.27 -6.31 7.99
CA SER A 319 -30.79 -6.84 6.73
C SER A 319 -30.09 -8.11 6.27
N GLU A 320 -28.84 -8.34 6.67
CA GLU A 320 -27.97 -9.42 6.21
C GLU A 320 -27.40 -10.20 7.41
N GLU A 321 -27.02 -11.46 7.18
CA GLU A 321 -26.38 -12.31 8.20
C GLU A 321 -24.86 -12.29 8.03
N PHE A 322 -24.15 -12.17 9.15
CA PHE A 322 -22.70 -12.18 9.22
C PHE A 322 -22.23 -13.16 10.27
N ASP A 323 -21.04 -13.73 10.06
CA ASP A 323 -20.38 -14.62 10.99
C ASP A 323 -19.39 -13.87 11.90
N LEU A 324 -18.89 -12.69 11.49
CA LEU A 324 -18.01 -11.83 12.31
C LEU A 324 -18.05 -10.37 11.84
N VAL A 325 -17.83 -9.44 12.77
CA VAL A 325 -17.60 -8.02 12.49
C VAL A 325 -16.15 -7.66 12.82
N LEU A 326 -15.44 -7.12 11.83
CA LEU A 326 -14.15 -6.46 12.01
C LEU A 326 -14.39 -4.96 11.92
N SER A 327 -14.20 -4.23 13.03
CA SER A 327 -14.52 -2.80 13.08
C SER A 327 -13.32 -1.99 13.52
N ASP A 328 -13.05 -0.91 12.80
CA ASP A 328 -12.24 0.19 13.32
C ASP A 328 -12.90 0.78 14.56
N VAL A 329 -12.08 1.33 15.45
CA VAL A 329 -12.55 2.04 16.63
C VAL A 329 -12.95 3.46 16.24
N ASP A 330 -12.07 4.19 15.57
CA ASP A 330 -12.23 5.62 15.32
C ASP A 330 -12.98 5.89 14.02
N MET A 331 -14.31 5.95 14.08
CA MET A 331 -15.16 6.17 12.90
C MET A 331 -16.13 7.35 13.09
N PRO A 332 -16.49 8.08 12.02
CA PRO A 332 -17.46 9.16 12.10
C PRO A 332 -18.88 8.65 12.35
N ARG A 333 -19.73 9.49 12.95
CA ARG A 333 -21.16 9.24 13.27
C ARG A 333 -21.42 8.18 14.35
N MET A 334 -20.80 7.01 14.24
CA MET A 334 -20.87 5.92 15.21
C MET A 334 -19.53 5.19 15.23
N ASP A 335 -18.88 5.20 16.39
CA ASP A 335 -17.58 4.58 16.61
C ASP A 335 -17.69 3.05 16.83
N GLY A 336 -16.55 2.35 16.79
CA GLY A 336 -16.53 0.90 16.94
C GLY A 336 -17.01 0.40 18.31
N PHE A 337 -16.85 1.20 19.36
CA PHE A 337 -17.34 0.86 20.69
C PHE A 337 -18.87 0.96 20.78
N GLU A 338 -19.45 2.03 20.23
CA GLU A 338 -20.90 2.25 20.16
C GLU A 338 -21.57 1.18 19.29
N LEU A 339 -20.97 0.83 18.15
CA LEU A 339 -21.43 -0.26 17.31
C LEU A 339 -21.43 -1.59 18.08
N THR A 340 -20.34 -1.90 18.79
CA THR A 340 -20.21 -3.14 19.57
C THR A 340 -21.27 -3.20 20.69
N ALA A 341 -21.47 -2.10 21.41
CA ALA A 341 -22.49 -2.03 22.46
C ALA A 341 -23.91 -2.26 21.90
N ARG A 342 -24.22 -1.72 20.72
CA ARG A 342 -25.51 -1.95 20.04
C ARG A 342 -25.67 -3.40 19.59
N ILE A 343 -24.62 -4.04 19.07
CA ILE A 343 -24.60 -5.46 18.73
C ILE A 343 -24.91 -6.32 19.96
N ARG A 344 -24.27 -6.04 21.10
CA ARG A 344 -24.49 -6.78 22.36
C ARG A 344 -25.86 -6.56 22.98
N ALA A 345 -26.46 -5.38 22.81
CA ALA A 345 -27.81 -5.09 23.28
C ALA A 345 -28.92 -5.78 22.45
N ASP A 346 -28.61 -6.25 21.24
CA ASP A 346 -29.58 -6.89 20.36
C ASP A 346 -29.66 -8.40 20.55
N ARG A 347 -30.86 -8.92 20.77
CA ARG A 347 -31.08 -10.35 21.06
C ARG A 347 -30.60 -11.30 19.95
N LYS A 348 -30.55 -10.86 18.69
CA LYS A 348 -30.13 -11.71 17.56
C LYS A 348 -28.64 -11.60 17.27
N LEU A 349 -28.02 -10.47 17.61
CA LEU A 349 -26.62 -10.18 17.30
C LEU A 349 -25.71 -10.30 18.53
N ALA A 350 -26.26 -10.53 19.72
CA ALA A 350 -25.50 -10.55 20.97
C ALA A 350 -24.31 -11.53 20.95
N GLU A 351 -24.43 -12.66 20.25
CA GLU A 351 -23.37 -13.66 20.13
C GLU A 351 -22.44 -13.46 18.92
N LEU A 352 -22.73 -12.49 18.04
CA LEU A 352 -21.91 -12.22 16.86
C LEU A 352 -20.50 -11.80 17.29
N PRO A 353 -19.43 -12.52 16.87
CA PRO A 353 -18.07 -12.12 17.18
C PRO A 353 -17.75 -10.73 16.64
N VAL A 354 -17.18 -9.87 17.50
CA VAL A 354 -16.71 -8.52 17.13
C VAL A 354 -15.23 -8.40 17.45
N VAL A 355 -14.44 -8.02 16.46
CA VAL A 355 -13.01 -7.75 16.58
C VAL A 355 -12.78 -6.26 16.33
N LEU A 356 -12.19 -5.58 17.30
CA LEU A 356 -11.86 -4.16 17.19
C LEU A 356 -10.42 -3.97 16.69
N VAL A 357 -10.26 -3.07 15.73
CA VAL A 357 -8.99 -2.68 15.13
C VAL A 357 -8.74 -1.20 15.47
N THR A 358 -7.58 -0.84 16.03
CA THR A 358 -7.32 0.52 16.54
C THR A 358 -5.95 1.06 16.13
N ALA A 359 -5.80 2.38 16.00
CA ALA A 359 -4.49 3.01 15.83
C ALA A 359 -3.74 3.25 17.17
N LEU A 360 -4.42 3.16 18.32
CA LEU A 360 -3.90 3.61 19.61
C LEU A 360 -3.43 2.44 20.50
N GLU A 361 -2.28 2.64 21.15
CA GLU A 361 -1.67 1.70 22.12
C GLU A 361 -2.15 1.92 23.57
N ALA A 362 -3.11 2.83 23.78
CA ALA A 362 -3.55 3.21 25.12
C ALA A 362 -4.25 2.05 25.84
N ARG A 363 -3.81 1.78 27.07
CA ARG A 363 -4.37 0.70 27.91
C ARG A 363 -5.86 0.90 28.23
N GLU A 364 -6.31 2.15 28.30
CA GLU A 364 -7.71 2.54 28.55
C GLU A 364 -8.66 2.06 27.44
N ASP A 365 -8.23 2.11 26.17
CA ASP A 365 -9.05 1.67 25.03
C ASP A 365 -9.23 0.16 25.00
N LYS A 366 -8.22 -0.58 25.46
CA LYS A 366 -8.28 -2.04 25.58
C LYS A 366 -9.22 -2.48 26.71
N GLU A 367 -9.19 -1.79 27.85
CA GLU A 367 -10.11 -2.04 28.97
C GLU A 367 -11.56 -1.72 28.54
N ARG A 368 -11.76 -0.60 27.87
CA ARG A 368 -13.06 -0.20 27.30
C ARG A 368 -13.59 -1.17 26.24
N GLY A 369 -12.71 -1.73 25.39
CA GLY A 369 -13.08 -2.77 24.42
C GLY A 369 -13.61 -4.07 25.04
N ILE A 370 -13.03 -4.47 26.18
CA ILE A 370 -13.51 -5.63 26.95
C ILE A 370 -14.86 -5.31 27.61
N GLU A 371 -15.02 -4.11 28.17
CA GLU A 371 -16.27 -3.69 28.82
C GLU A 371 -17.47 -3.66 27.88
N VAL A 372 -17.27 -3.22 26.62
CA VAL A 372 -18.35 -3.23 25.61
C VAL A 372 -18.61 -4.61 24.99
N GLY A 373 -17.81 -5.62 25.33
CA GLY A 373 -18.01 -7.00 24.92
C GLY A 373 -17.37 -7.39 23.58
N ALA A 374 -16.28 -6.74 23.15
CA ALA A 374 -15.51 -7.20 21.99
C ALA A 374 -14.80 -8.53 22.29
N ASN A 375 -14.72 -9.42 21.29
CA ASN A 375 -14.11 -10.75 21.43
C ASN A 375 -12.59 -10.71 21.28
N ALA A 376 -12.07 -9.76 20.50
CA ALA A 376 -10.64 -9.54 20.33
C ALA A 376 -10.33 -8.08 19.98
N TYR A 377 -9.08 -7.69 20.22
CA TYR A 377 -8.58 -6.34 20.01
C TYR A 377 -7.23 -6.40 19.29
N ILE A 378 -7.07 -5.64 18.20
CA ILE A 378 -5.89 -5.66 17.32
C ILE A 378 -5.38 -4.24 17.12
N ILE A 379 -4.07 -4.07 17.25
CA ILE A 379 -3.39 -2.78 17.08
C ILE A 379 -2.92 -2.65 15.63
N LYS A 380 -3.33 -1.57 14.93
CA LYS A 380 -3.00 -1.25 13.53
C LYS A 380 -1.51 -1.04 13.31
N SER A 381 -0.76 -0.53 14.30
CA SER A 381 0.70 -0.29 14.21
C SER A 381 1.51 -1.58 14.05
N SER A 382 0.97 -2.71 14.50
CA SER A 382 1.61 -4.03 14.46
C SER A 382 0.86 -5.01 13.56
N PHE A 383 0.29 -4.56 12.44
CA PHE A 383 -0.59 -5.37 11.57
C PHE A 383 0.12 -6.61 11.00
N ASP A 384 0.23 -7.64 11.82
CA ASP A 384 0.65 -8.98 11.46
C ASP A 384 -0.57 -9.70 10.94
N GLN A 385 -0.66 -9.76 9.60
CA GLN A 385 -1.72 -10.44 8.87
C GLN A 385 -1.94 -11.88 9.35
N SER A 386 -0.87 -12.54 9.81
CA SER A 386 -0.91 -13.90 10.35
C SER A 386 -1.73 -13.94 11.64
N ASN A 387 -1.52 -12.96 12.53
CA ASN A 387 -2.21 -12.84 13.81
C ASN A 387 -3.70 -12.49 13.63
N LEU A 388 -4.02 -11.54 12.74
CA LEU A 388 -5.42 -11.19 12.44
C LEU A 388 -6.20 -12.40 11.90
N LEU A 389 -5.64 -13.11 10.92
CA LEU A 389 -6.27 -14.30 10.35
C LEU A 389 -6.37 -15.44 11.36
N GLU A 390 -5.39 -15.61 12.24
CA GLU A 390 -5.45 -16.62 13.31
C GLU A 390 -6.56 -16.31 14.32
N ILE A 391 -6.70 -15.06 14.75
CA ILE A 391 -7.77 -14.61 15.64
C ILE A 391 -9.13 -14.86 15.00
N ILE A 392 -9.31 -14.47 13.74
CA ILE A 392 -10.58 -14.65 13.02
C ILE A 392 -10.90 -16.15 12.88
N ARG A 393 -9.94 -16.99 12.49
CA ARG A 393 -10.14 -18.46 12.39
C ARG A 393 -10.49 -19.13 13.72
N ARG A 394 -10.14 -18.54 14.86
CA ARG A 394 -10.54 -19.05 16.18
C ARG A 394 -11.97 -18.65 16.56
N LEU A 395 -12.49 -17.58 15.96
CA LEU A 395 -13.79 -17.01 16.29
C LEU A 395 -14.91 -17.47 15.34
N VAL A 396 -14.60 -17.93 14.13
CA VAL A 396 -15.59 -18.36 13.11
C VAL A 396 -15.30 -19.67 12.40
#